data_AF-A0A7Y4LGS0-F1
#
_entry.id   AF-A0A7Y4LGS0-F1
#
_cell.length_a   1.000
_cell.length_b   1.000
_cell.length_c   1.000
_cell.angle_alpha   90.00
_cell.angle_beta   90.00
_cell.angle_gamma   90.00
#
_symmetry.space_group_name_H-M   'P 1'
#
loop_
_entity.id
_entity.type
_entity.pdbx_description
1 polymer ?
#
loop_
_entity_poly.entity_id
_entity_poly.type
_entity_poly.pdbx_seq_one_letter_code
_entity_poly.pdbx_strand_id
1 'polypeptide(L)'
;MVGDLIACCSLNSVLDSRAIFVAAGTVVSVALMVIGLAIGFKVRPINAMPIFITGLAFLIGSGLINSNVNAFGVIDRDRSDMVCTDDVCAWPEVSKNSVDLNAQAREIFRHIAPLEWKHYADGPATWGDVSKQNLEFSGQRSLEGVLGDYVDYIGSLELARSGSQLCGVSAQEIGIVRSTLPWNPAEQIEISKVEQRLSQALCPVQG
;
A
#
# COMPACT_ATOMS: atom_id res chain seq x y z
N MET A 1 -3.49 16.02 15.30
CA MET A 1 -2.81 15.38 14.16
C MET A 1 -3.37 13.97 14.07
N VAL A 2 -4.46 13.80 13.31
CA VAL A 2 -5.15 12.51 13.15
C VAL A 2 -4.59 11.89 11.88
N GLY A 3 -4.29 10.59 11.97
CA GLY A 3 -3.37 9.89 11.09
C GLY A 3 -3.79 9.85 9.63
N ASP A 4 -2.93 10.40 8.78
CA ASP A 4 -2.83 10.08 7.36
C ASP A 4 -1.86 8.91 7.15
N LEU A 5 -1.98 7.90 8.03
CA LEU A 5 -1.29 6.61 7.91
C LEU A 5 -1.89 5.73 6.80
N ILE A 6 -2.77 6.30 5.96
CA ILE A 6 -3.58 5.60 4.95
C ILE A 6 -2.82 5.50 3.61
N ALA A 7 -1.80 6.33 3.38
CA ALA A 7 -1.19 6.44 2.06
C ALA A 7 -0.18 5.34 1.69
N CYS A 8 0.47 4.63 2.62
CA CYS A 8 1.56 3.72 2.22
C CYS A 8 1.15 2.24 2.09
N CYS A 9 0.07 1.80 2.73
CA CYS A 9 -0.35 0.39 2.70
C CYS A 9 -1.86 0.16 2.48
N SER A 10 -2.72 1.18 2.68
CA SER A 10 -4.17 0.96 2.76
C SER A 10 -4.90 1.04 1.42
N LEU A 11 -4.27 1.60 0.39
CA LEU A 11 -4.97 1.89 -0.88
C LEU A 11 -4.79 0.80 -1.93
N ASN A 12 -3.89 -0.16 -1.75
CA ASN A 12 -3.72 -1.26 -2.71
C ASN A 12 -4.70 -2.41 -2.52
N SER A 13 -5.43 -2.43 -1.41
CA SER A 13 -6.43 -3.44 -1.12
C SER A 13 -7.77 -2.80 -0.80
N VAL A 14 -8.84 -3.52 -1.12
CA VAL A 14 -10.22 -3.15 -0.79
C VAL A 14 -10.86 -4.25 0.03
N LEU A 15 -11.87 -3.89 0.81
CA LEU A 15 -12.65 -4.86 1.55
C LEU A 15 -13.31 -5.85 0.59
N ASP A 16 -13.09 -7.15 0.79
CA ASP A 16 -13.77 -8.18 0.02
C ASP A 16 -15.26 -8.16 0.40
N SER A 17 -16.13 -7.89 -0.57
CA SER A 17 -17.58 -7.97 -0.38
C SER A 17 -18.01 -9.32 0.24
N ARG A 18 -17.30 -10.42 -0.05
CA ARG A 18 -17.53 -11.74 0.56
C ARG A 18 -17.26 -11.76 2.05
N ALA A 19 -16.27 -11.00 2.54
CA ALA A 19 -15.99 -10.86 3.98
C ALA A 19 -17.18 -10.23 4.71
N ILE A 20 -17.87 -9.26 4.10
CA ILE A 20 -19.08 -8.65 4.65
C ILE A 20 -20.20 -9.69 4.75
N PHE A 21 -20.40 -10.50 3.70
CA PHE A 21 -21.41 -11.57 3.70
C PHE A 21 -21.11 -12.64 4.76
N VAL A 22 -19.85 -13.03 4.92
CA VAL A 22 -19.44 -13.98 5.97
C VAL A 22 -19.68 -13.40 7.37
N ALA A 23 -19.33 -12.14 7.60
CA ALA A 23 -19.55 -11.47 8.89
C ALA A 23 -21.05 -11.32 9.22
N ALA A 24 -21.86 -10.86 8.27
CA ALA A 24 -23.30 -10.75 8.46
C ALA A 24 -23.97 -12.13 8.63
N GLY A 25 -23.56 -13.11 7.81
CA GLY A 25 -24.06 -14.48 7.86
C GLY A 25 -23.77 -15.17 9.19
N THR A 26 -22.55 -15.03 9.71
CA THR A 26 -22.18 -15.59 11.02
C THR A 26 -22.96 -14.96 12.18
N VAL A 27 -23.13 -13.63 12.20
CA VAL A 27 -23.93 -12.94 13.23
C VAL A 27 -25.38 -13.43 13.23
N VAL A 28 -26.01 -13.49 12.06
CA VAL A 28 -27.39 -13.97 11.92
C VAL A 28 -27.51 -15.45 12.33
N SER A 29 -26.54 -16.28 11.94
CA SER A 29 -26.50 -17.70 12.28
C SER A 29 -26.45 -17.93 13.79
N VAL A 30 -25.54 -17.25 14.47
CA VAL A 30 -25.38 -17.35 15.93
C VAL A 30 -26.65 -16.85 16.63
N ALA A 31 -27.23 -15.73 16.17
CA ALA A 31 -28.48 -15.24 16.72
C ALA A 31 -29.62 -16.26 16.58
N LEU A 32 -29.79 -16.88 15.40
CA LEU A 32 -30.80 -17.91 15.16
C LEU A 32 -30.56 -19.17 16.01
N MET A 33 -29.31 -19.59 16.19
CA MET A 33 -28.99 -20.72 17.08
C MET A 33 -29.32 -20.41 18.54
N VAL A 34 -28.97 -19.22 19.03
CA VAL A 34 -29.27 -18.79 20.40
C VAL A 34 -30.78 -18.68 20.62
N ILE A 35 -31.52 -18.10 19.67
CA ILE A 35 -32.99 -18.01 19.72
C ILE A 35 -33.60 -19.41 19.69
N GLY A 36 -33.14 -20.29 18.80
CA GLY A 36 -33.59 -21.68 18.71
C GLY A 36 -33.35 -22.45 20.01
N LEU A 37 -32.17 -22.29 20.62
CA LEU A 37 -31.86 -22.88 21.93
C LEU A 37 -32.78 -22.32 23.01
N ALA A 38 -32.93 -20.99 23.09
CA ALA A 38 -33.77 -20.34 24.11
C ALA A 38 -35.26 -20.74 24.00
N ILE A 39 -35.80 -20.82 22.79
CA ILE A 39 -37.18 -21.30 22.55
C ILE A 39 -37.28 -22.79 22.87
N GLY A 40 -36.28 -23.60 22.52
CA GLY A 40 -36.24 -25.03 22.83
C GLY A 40 -36.17 -25.35 24.33
N PHE A 41 -35.59 -24.45 25.14
CA PHE A 41 -35.60 -24.55 26.60
C PHE A 41 -36.93 -24.10 27.23
N LYS A 42 -37.67 -23.17 26.59
CA LYS A 42 -38.94 -22.61 27.11
C LYS A 42 -40.20 -23.29 26.59
N VAL A 43 -40.15 -23.88 25.40
CA VAL A 43 -41.29 -24.45 24.65
C VAL A 43 -40.87 -25.83 24.14
N ARG A 44 -41.80 -26.76 23.92
CA ARG A 44 -41.49 -28.11 23.42
C ARG A 44 -40.53 -28.04 22.20
N PRO A 45 -39.49 -28.89 22.17
CA PRO A 45 -38.34 -28.77 21.25
C PRO A 45 -38.71 -28.82 19.75
N ILE A 46 -39.84 -29.44 19.41
CA ILE A 46 -40.35 -29.58 18.03
C ILE A 46 -40.52 -28.24 17.31
N ASN A 47 -40.90 -27.17 18.03
CA ASN A 47 -41.16 -25.87 17.41
C ASN A 47 -39.90 -25.01 17.22
N ALA A 48 -38.82 -25.32 17.94
CA ALA A 48 -37.57 -24.56 17.92
C ALA A 48 -36.50 -25.15 16.98
N MET A 49 -36.65 -26.44 16.67
CA MET A 49 -35.73 -27.20 15.80
C MET A 49 -35.55 -26.58 14.40
N PRO A 50 -36.58 -26.04 13.72
CA PRO A 50 -36.41 -25.41 12.41
C PRO A 50 -35.55 -24.13 12.46
N ILE A 51 -35.71 -23.33 13.51
CA ILE A 51 -34.96 -22.08 13.71
C ILE A 51 -33.47 -22.40 13.94
N PHE A 52 -33.21 -23.40 14.79
CA PHE A 52 -31.85 -23.87 15.05
C PHE A 52 -31.18 -24.46 13.81
N ILE A 53 -31.87 -25.33 13.06
CA ILE A 53 -31.34 -25.93 11.82
C ILE A 53 -31.05 -24.85 10.77
N THR A 54 -31.91 -23.83 10.67
CA THR A 54 -31.68 -22.69 9.75
C THR A 54 -30.43 -21.93 10.14
N GLY A 55 -30.24 -21.63 11.43
CA GLY A 55 -29.00 -21.02 11.92
C GLY A 55 -27.76 -21.86 11.60
N LEU A 56 -27.84 -23.18 11.77
CA LEU A 56 -26.74 -24.11 11.46
C LEU A 56 -26.40 -24.14 9.97
N ALA A 57 -27.42 -24.15 9.10
CA ALA A 57 -27.23 -24.14 7.65
C ALA A 57 -26.55 -22.84 7.18
N PHE A 58 -26.95 -21.68 7.71
CA PHE A 58 -26.29 -20.41 7.41
C PHE A 58 -24.85 -20.34 7.93
N LEU A 59 -24.56 -20.97 9.08
CA LEU A 59 -23.19 -21.02 9.61
C LEU A 59 -22.27 -21.87 8.71
N ILE A 60 -22.75 -23.04 8.28
CA ILE A 60 -22.01 -23.92 7.37
C ILE A 60 -21.78 -23.21 6.01
N GLY A 61 -22.82 -22.58 5.46
CA GLY A 61 -22.72 -21.81 4.22
C GLY A 61 -21.72 -20.65 4.31
N SER A 62 -21.74 -19.91 5.43
CA SER A 62 -20.78 -18.82 5.67
C SER A 62 -19.35 -19.35 5.82
N GLY A 63 -19.15 -20.50 6.46
CA GLY A 63 -17.85 -21.16 6.61
C GLY A 63 -17.24 -21.60 5.27
N LEU A 64 -18.05 -22.09 4.33
CA LEU A 64 -17.61 -22.46 2.98
C LEU A 64 -17.21 -21.26 2.12
N ILE A 65 -17.81 -20.08 2.35
CA ILE A 65 -17.41 -18.84 1.67
C ILE A 65 -16.14 -18.28 2.32
N ASN A 66 -16.03 -18.37 3.63
CA ASN A 66 -14.88 -17.91 4.41
C ASN A 66 -13.56 -18.60 4.00
N SER A 67 -13.59 -19.85 3.54
CA SER A 67 -12.37 -20.55 3.08
C SER A 67 -11.73 -19.90 1.84
N ASN A 68 -12.45 -19.01 1.17
CA ASN A 68 -11.98 -18.29 -0.02
C ASN A 68 -11.71 -16.80 0.24
N VAL A 69 -11.82 -16.36 1.50
CA VAL A 69 -11.54 -14.98 1.93
C VAL A 69 -10.22 -15.00 2.71
N ASN A 70 -9.33 -14.04 2.45
CA ASN A 70 -8.09 -13.98 3.21
C ASN A 70 -8.36 -13.62 4.69
N ALA A 71 -7.39 -13.87 5.57
CA ALA A 71 -7.55 -13.66 7.01
C ALA A 71 -7.90 -12.21 7.41
N PHE A 72 -7.65 -11.24 6.52
CA PHE A 72 -7.89 -9.83 6.74
C PHE A 72 -9.19 -9.32 6.08
N GLY A 73 -9.90 -10.17 5.33
CA GLY A 73 -11.12 -9.79 4.63
C GLY A 73 -10.92 -8.78 3.49
N VAL A 74 -9.73 -8.71 2.91
CA VAL A 74 -9.38 -7.76 1.84
C VAL A 74 -8.97 -8.48 0.57
N ILE A 75 -9.15 -7.86 -0.58
CA ILE A 75 -8.60 -8.31 -1.86
C ILE A 75 -7.69 -7.22 -2.42
N ASP A 76 -6.68 -7.61 -3.17
CA ASP A 76 -5.90 -6.66 -3.95
C ASP A 76 -6.82 -5.97 -4.95
N ARG A 77 -6.68 -4.65 -5.07
CA ARG A 77 -7.42 -3.89 -6.07
C ARG A 77 -6.93 -4.25 -7.46
N ASP A 78 -7.85 -4.22 -8.41
CA ASP A 78 -7.48 -4.34 -9.81
C ASP A 78 -6.69 -3.08 -10.23
N ARG A 79 -5.46 -3.28 -10.72
CA ARG A 79 -4.62 -2.17 -11.20
C ARG A 79 -5.27 -1.43 -12.38
N SER A 80 -6.20 -2.05 -13.10
CA SER A 80 -6.95 -1.40 -14.18
C SER A 80 -7.92 -0.32 -13.70
N ASP A 81 -8.24 -0.27 -12.40
CA ASP A 81 -9.05 0.80 -11.81
C ASP A 81 -8.25 2.08 -11.52
N MET A 82 -6.92 2.08 -11.73
CA MET A 82 -6.12 3.30 -11.59
C MET A 82 -6.39 4.26 -12.74
N VAL A 83 -6.38 5.56 -12.42
CA VAL A 83 -6.51 6.63 -13.40
C VAL A 83 -5.14 7.24 -13.63
N CYS A 84 -4.73 7.29 -14.90
CA CYS A 84 -3.47 7.90 -15.31
C CYS A 84 -3.73 9.31 -15.86
N THR A 85 -3.12 10.32 -15.26
CA THR A 85 -3.14 11.72 -15.73
C THR A 85 -1.73 12.28 -15.66
N ASP A 86 -1.28 12.96 -16.72
CA ASP A 86 0.07 13.56 -16.80
C ASP A 86 1.21 12.59 -16.44
N ASP A 87 1.15 11.37 -16.98
CA ASP A 87 2.09 10.27 -16.68
C ASP A 87 2.21 9.92 -15.18
N VAL A 88 1.14 10.14 -14.42
CA VAL A 88 1.01 9.67 -13.05
C VAL A 88 -0.24 8.80 -12.95
N CYS A 89 -0.05 7.54 -12.57
CA CYS A 89 -1.12 6.57 -12.40
C CYS A 89 -1.39 6.34 -10.91
N ALA A 90 -2.58 6.73 -10.46
CA ALA A 90 -2.96 6.64 -9.05
C ALA A 90 -4.42 6.20 -8.91
N TRP A 91 -4.81 5.84 -7.69
CA TRP A 91 -6.21 5.53 -7.40
C TRP A 91 -7.11 6.77 -7.55
N PRO A 92 -8.37 6.63 -8.01
CA PRO A 92 -9.28 7.76 -8.26
C PRO A 92 -9.49 8.70 -7.07
N GLU A 93 -9.37 8.19 -5.85
CA GLU A 93 -9.49 8.95 -4.59
C GLU A 93 -8.27 9.82 -4.26
N VAL A 94 -7.14 9.63 -4.96
CA VAL A 94 -5.95 10.46 -4.75
C VAL A 94 -6.24 11.87 -5.21
N SER A 95 -5.91 12.85 -4.37
CA SER A 95 -6.21 14.25 -4.66
C SER A 95 -5.46 14.72 -5.91
N LYS A 96 -6.12 15.55 -6.73
CA LYS A 96 -5.50 16.15 -7.91
C LYS A 96 -4.19 16.87 -7.57
N ASN A 97 -4.13 17.58 -6.45
CA ASN A 97 -2.90 18.24 -6.01
C ASN A 97 -1.73 17.26 -5.81
N SER A 98 -1.99 16.07 -5.26
CA SER A 98 -0.96 15.04 -5.10
C SER A 98 -0.49 14.49 -6.46
N VAL A 99 -1.41 14.32 -7.40
CA VAL A 99 -1.10 13.94 -8.79
C VAL A 99 -0.24 15.01 -9.46
N ASP A 100 -0.65 16.28 -9.38
CA ASP A 100 0.06 17.42 -9.96
C ASP A 100 1.47 17.58 -9.37
N LEU A 101 1.66 17.33 -8.07
CA LEU A 101 2.98 17.34 -7.42
C LEU A 101 3.89 16.23 -7.94
N ASN A 102 3.36 15.01 -8.10
CA ASN A 102 4.11 13.87 -8.65
C ASN A 102 4.48 14.11 -10.12
N ALA A 103 3.57 14.66 -10.92
CA ALA A 103 3.83 15.01 -12.31
C ALA A 103 4.95 16.06 -12.42
N GLN A 104 4.89 17.12 -11.62
CA GLN A 104 5.93 18.16 -11.58
C GLN A 104 7.28 17.60 -11.10
N ALA A 105 7.30 16.81 -10.03
CA ALA A 105 8.52 16.21 -9.51
C ALA A 105 9.16 15.25 -10.52
N ARG A 106 8.35 14.46 -11.25
CA ARG A 106 8.83 13.56 -12.31
C ARG A 106 9.52 14.34 -13.41
N GLU A 107 8.91 15.43 -13.86
CA GLU A 107 9.49 16.25 -14.91
C GLU A 107 10.80 16.89 -14.46
N ILE A 108 10.86 17.38 -13.22
CA ILE A 108 12.10 17.92 -12.64
C ILE A 108 13.17 16.83 -12.52
N PHE A 109 12.80 15.67 -11.98
CA PHE A 109 13.71 14.51 -11.86
C PHE A 109 14.34 14.17 -13.22
N ARG A 110 13.55 14.13 -14.29
CA ARG A 110 14.03 13.87 -15.66
C ARG A 110 15.15 14.83 -16.09
N HIS A 111 15.13 16.06 -15.60
CA HIS A 111 16.12 17.09 -15.92
C HIS A 111 17.37 17.04 -15.03
N ILE A 112 17.20 16.80 -13.72
CA ILE A 112 18.29 16.85 -12.74
C ILE A 112 18.99 15.50 -12.51
N ALA A 113 18.40 14.41 -13.00
CA ALA A 113 18.95 13.07 -12.86
C ALA A 113 20.16 12.84 -13.79
N PRO A 114 21.15 12.04 -13.34
CA PRO A 114 22.19 11.49 -14.18
C PRO A 114 21.62 10.83 -15.43
N LEU A 115 22.38 10.83 -16.52
CA LEU A 115 21.93 10.31 -17.81
C LEU A 115 21.42 8.87 -17.71
N GLU A 116 22.12 8.06 -16.92
CA GLU A 116 21.78 6.67 -16.63
C GLU A 116 20.45 6.49 -15.90
N TRP A 117 19.94 7.50 -15.17
CA TRP A 117 18.70 7.41 -14.38
C TRP A 117 17.49 8.00 -15.09
N LYS A 118 17.69 8.76 -16.17
CA LYS A 118 16.58 9.46 -16.85
C LYS A 118 15.49 8.51 -17.34
N HIS A 119 15.87 7.29 -17.70
CA HIS A 119 14.93 6.26 -18.17
C HIS A 119 13.84 5.92 -17.13
N TYR A 120 14.13 6.06 -15.83
CA TYR A 120 13.14 5.84 -14.76
C TYR A 120 11.97 6.82 -14.82
N ALA A 121 12.18 7.99 -15.40
CA ALA A 121 11.16 9.02 -15.61
C ALA A 121 10.51 8.94 -17.01
N ASP A 122 10.90 8.01 -17.89
CA ASP A 122 10.24 7.88 -19.19
C ASP A 122 8.87 7.17 -19.06
N GLY A 123 8.73 6.25 -18.11
CA GLY A 123 7.45 5.63 -17.75
C GLY A 123 6.63 6.47 -16.76
N PRO A 124 5.35 6.08 -16.53
CA PRO A 124 4.50 6.79 -15.60
C PRO A 124 4.88 6.50 -14.15
N ALA A 125 4.79 7.53 -13.29
CA ALA A 125 4.90 7.34 -11.85
C ALA A 125 3.65 6.62 -11.33
N THR A 126 3.80 5.39 -10.83
CA THR A 126 2.65 4.53 -10.56
C THR A 126 2.50 4.23 -9.07
N TRP A 127 1.27 4.30 -8.58
CA TRP A 127 0.95 3.99 -7.19
C TRP A 127 1.20 2.52 -6.87
N GLY A 128 1.98 2.26 -5.81
CA GLY A 128 2.25 0.91 -5.33
C GLY A 128 2.96 0.02 -6.35
N ASP A 129 3.55 0.62 -7.38
CA ASP A 129 4.37 -0.10 -8.34
C ASP A 129 5.81 -0.06 -7.87
N VAL A 130 6.22 -1.13 -7.19
CA VAL A 130 7.62 -1.36 -6.84
C VAL A 130 8.40 -1.90 -8.04
N SER A 131 7.94 -1.63 -9.26
CA SER A 131 8.66 -2.02 -10.46
C SER A 131 9.99 -1.26 -10.46
N LYS A 132 11.10 -2.00 -10.49
CA LYS A 132 12.46 -1.42 -10.49
C LYS A 132 12.80 -0.72 -11.82
N GLN A 133 11.80 -0.24 -12.55
CA GLN A 133 11.90 0.27 -13.92
C GLN A 133 11.32 1.68 -14.04
N ASN A 134 10.39 2.08 -13.16
CA ASN A 134 9.76 3.38 -13.19
C ASN A 134 9.78 4.04 -11.79
N LEU A 135 9.45 5.33 -11.74
CA LEU A 135 9.20 6.02 -10.48
C LEU A 135 7.95 5.45 -9.79
N GLU A 136 8.03 5.26 -8.48
CA GLU A 136 6.88 4.91 -7.67
C GLU A 136 6.25 6.18 -7.10
N PHE A 137 4.92 6.30 -7.15
CA PHE A 137 4.19 7.44 -6.61
C PHE A 137 4.62 7.77 -5.17
N SER A 138 4.72 9.06 -4.85
CA SER A 138 5.02 9.54 -3.51
C SER A 138 3.81 10.23 -2.88
N GLY A 139 3.52 9.86 -1.64
CA GLY A 139 2.49 10.48 -0.80
C GLY A 139 2.94 11.78 -0.12
N GLN A 140 4.13 12.30 -0.43
CA GLN A 140 4.63 13.55 0.14
C GLN A 140 3.76 14.75 -0.29
N ARG A 141 3.75 15.80 0.54
CA ARG A 141 2.84 16.94 0.38
C ARG A 141 3.50 18.19 -0.20
N SER A 142 4.78 18.12 -0.52
CA SER A 142 5.53 19.20 -1.17
C SER A 142 6.30 18.66 -2.37
N LEU A 143 6.62 19.54 -3.31
CA LEU A 143 7.37 19.19 -4.51
C LEU A 143 8.76 18.63 -4.16
N GLU A 144 9.44 19.27 -3.22
CA GLU A 144 10.76 18.87 -2.75
C GLU A 144 10.71 17.53 -2.02
N GLY A 145 9.63 17.26 -1.29
CA GLY A 145 9.41 15.98 -0.61
C GLY A 145 9.21 14.84 -1.61
N VAL A 146 8.33 15.03 -2.60
CA VAL A 146 8.10 14.05 -3.67
C VAL A 146 9.38 13.80 -4.46
N LEU A 147 10.12 14.86 -4.80
CA LEU A 147 11.39 14.74 -5.49
C LEU A 147 12.43 13.99 -4.64
N GLY A 148 12.49 14.28 -3.34
CA GLY A 148 13.35 13.55 -2.40
C GLY A 148 13.04 12.06 -2.34
N ASP A 149 11.75 11.69 -2.32
CA ASP A 149 11.33 10.29 -2.39
C ASP A 149 11.77 9.61 -3.71
N TYR A 150 11.66 10.29 -4.86
CA TYR A 150 12.12 9.77 -6.15
C TYR A 150 13.63 9.56 -6.19
N VAL A 151 14.39 10.52 -5.68
CA VAL A 151 15.86 10.43 -5.57
C VAL A 151 16.28 9.27 -4.67
N ASP A 152 15.65 9.14 -3.51
CA ASP A 152 15.97 8.08 -2.55
C ASP A 152 15.60 6.70 -3.10
N TYR A 153 14.43 6.59 -3.77
CA TYR A 153 13.95 5.36 -4.38
C TYR A 153 14.90 4.85 -5.47
N ILE A 154 15.19 5.68 -6.48
CA ILE A 154 16.09 5.32 -7.58
C ILE A 154 17.53 5.16 -7.08
N GLY A 155 17.96 6.05 -6.19
CA GLY A 155 19.22 5.97 -5.50
C GLY A 155 19.47 4.64 -4.81
N SER A 156 18.48 4.16 -4.06
CA SER A 156 18.55 2.85 -3.40
C SER A 156 18.71 1.71 -4.40
N LEU A 157 18.00 1.76 -5.54
CA LEU A 157 18.11 0.75 -6.60
C LEU A 157 19.50 0.75 -7.23
N GLU A 158 20.06 1.93 -7.47
CA GLU A 158 21.36 2.07 -8.12
C GLU A 158 22.52 1.72 -7.19
N LEU A 159 22.44 2.09 -5.91
CA LEU A 159 23.39 1.64 -4.88
C LEU A 159 23.36 0.12 -4.70
N ALA A 160 22.18 -0.50 -4.75
CA ALA A 160 22.05 -1.96 -4.73
C ALA A 160 22.68 -2.58 -5.99
N ARG A 161 22.50 -1.96 -7.17
CA ARG A 161 23.07 -2.42 -8.44
C ARG A 161 24.59 -2.29 -8.48
N SER A 162 25.17 -1.26 -7.88
CA SER A 162 26.62 -1.07 -7.78
C SER A 162 27.29 -1.89 -6.68
N GLY A 163 26.51 -2.61 -5.85
CA GLY A 163 27.04 -3.38 -4.72
C GLY A 163 27.56 -2.50 -3.59
N SER A 164 27.06 -1.26 -3.48
CA SER A 164 27.44 -0.33 -2.41
C SER A 164 26.93 -0.81 -1.05
N GLN A 165 27.59 -0.35 0.02
CA GLN A 165 27.19 -0.63 1.39
C GLN A 165 26.73 0.65 2.08
N LEU A 166 25.60 0.59 2.77
CA LEU A 166 25.12 1.65 3.65
C LEU A 166 25.29 1.15 5.08
N CYS A 167 26.02 1.90 5.91
CA CYS A 167 26.28 1.52 7.30
C CYS A 167 26.98 0.16 7.47
N GLY A 168 27.76 -0.30 6.49
CA GLY A 168 28.41 -1.62 6.50
C GLY A 168 27.48 -2.79 6.17
N VAL A 169 26.23 -2.52 5.77
CA VAL A 169 25.26 -3.51 5.26
C VAL A 169 25.09 -3.29 3.76
N SER A 170 24.95 -4.37 2.99
CA SER A 170 24.74 -4.27 1.54
C SER A 170 23.46 -3.50 1.22
N ALA A 171 23.52 -2.53 0.31
CA ALA A 171 22.34 -1.82 -0.16
C ALA A 171 21.29 -2.77 -0.78
N GLN A 172 21.74 -3.90 -1.35
CA GLN A 172 20.87 -4.94 -1.87
C GLN A 172 20.07 -5.65 -0.76
N GLU A 173 20.67 -5.83 0.43
CA GLU A 173 20.02 -6.45 1.59
C GLU A 173 19.06 -5.50 2.29
N ILE A 174 19.39 -4.20 2.31
CA ILE A 174 18.53 -3.15 2.86
C ILE A 174 17.27 -2.97 2.01
N GLY A 175 17.42 -2.97 0.69
CA GLY A 175 16.33 -2.70 -0.25
C GLY A 175 16.08 -1.21 -0.46
N ILE A 176 14.84 -0.87 -0.83
CA ILE A 176 14.46 0.51 -1.15
C ILE A 176 14.24 1.30 0.13
N VAL A 177 14.91 2.45 0.24
CA VAL A 177 14.79 3.35 1.38
C VAL A 177 14.29 4.70 0.89
N ARG A 178 13.40 5.32 1.67
CA ARG A 178 12.95 6.71 1.48
C ARG A 178 13.23 7.47 2.76
N SER A 179 14.13 8.45 2.71
CA SER A 179 14.53 9.22 3.90
C SER A 179 13.47 10.24 4.32
N THR A 180 12.50 10.54 3.45
CA THR A 180 11.48 11.60 3.59
C THR A 180 12.04 13.03 3.67
N LEU A 181 13.35 13.19 3.46
CA LEU A 181 13.98 14.51 3.42
C LEU A 181 13.62 15.20 2.10
N PRO A 182 13.57 16.55 2.04
CA PRO A 182 13.34 17.26 0.78
C PRO A 182 14.58 17.17 -0.13
N TRP A 183 14.39 17.25 -1.45
CA TRP A 183 15.45 17.48 -2.43
C TRP A 183 15.24 18.81 -3.13
N ASN A 184 16.32 19.58 -3.30
CA ASN A 184 16.25 20.88 -3.97
C ASN A 184 16.01 20.69 -5.48
N PRO A 185 14.94 21.27 -6.07
CA PRO A 185 14.63 21.13 -7.49
C PRO A 185 15.71 21.59 -8.47
N ALA A 186 16.62 22.47 -8.03
CA ALA A 186 17.72 22.97 -8.85
C ALA A 186 19.02 22.15 -8.67
N GLU A 187 19.07 21.25 -7.69
CA GLU A 187 20.27 20.49 -7.37
C GLU A 187 20.37 19.22 -8.23
N GLN A 188 21.48 19.09 -8.97
CA GLN A 188 21.78 17.87 -9.72
C GLN A 188 21.97 16.68 -8.77
N ILE A 189 21.46 15.52 -9.18
CA ILE A 189 21.54 14.31 -8.37
C ILE A 189 22.93 13.69 -8.52
N GLU A 190 23.62 13.51 -7.40
CA GLU A 190 24.92 12.82 -7.32
C GLU A 190 24.78 11.61 -6.41
N ILE A 191 25.18 10.42 -6.90
CA ILE A 191 25.02 9.16 -6.14
C ILE A 191 25.70 9.18 -4.77
N SER A 192 26.82 9.88 -4.63
CA SER A 192 27.54 10.05 -3.36
C SER A 192 26.71 10.86 -2.34
N LYS A 193 25.99 11.89 -2.77
CA LYS A 193 25.10 12.66 -1.90
C LYS A 193 23.90 11.84 -1.47
N VAL A 194 23.37 11.04 -2.38
CA VAL A 194 22.29 10.09 -2.08
C VAL A 194 22.75 9.06 -1.05
N GLU A 195 23.94 8.46 -1.24
CA GLU A 195 24.52 7.52 -0.27
C GLU A 195 24.69 8.14 1.12
N GLN A 196 25.24 9.36 1.19
CA GLN A 196 25.40 10.09 2.45
C GLN A 196 24.06 10.34 3.13
N ARG A 197 23.08 10.81 2.36
CA ARG A 197 21.73 11.12 2.82
C ARG A 197 21.00 9.87 3.33
N LEU A 198 21.05 8.76 2.60
CA LEU A 198 20.46 7.50 3.02
C LEU A 198 21.19 6.93 4.24
N SER A 199 22.51 7.04 4.28
CA SER A 199 23.31 6.65 5.46
C SER A 199 22.92 7.48 6.69
N GLN A 200 22.69 8.78 6.56
CA GLN A 200 22.23 9.61 7.67
C GLN A 200 20.83 9.21 8.17
N ALA A 201 19.96 8.74 7.27
CA ALA A 201 18.62 8.30 7.63
C ALA A 201 18.60 6.90 8.29
N LEU A 202 19.54 6.02 7.94
CA LEU A 202 19.56 4.62 8.36
C LEU A 202 20.55 4.33 9.48
N CYS A 203 21.75 4.94 9.44
CA CYS A 203 22.80 4.62 10.38
C CYS A 203 22.48 5.26 11.74
N PRO A 204 22.58 4.51 12.84
CA PRO A 204 22.51 5.12 14.16
C PRO A 204 23.63 6.15 14.30
N VAL A 205 23.30 7.34 14.79
CA VAL A 205 24.30 8.35 15.16
C VAL A 205 25.18 7.71 16.24
N GLN A 206 26.43 7.40 15.92
CA GLN A 206 27.40 6.98 16.93
C GLN A 206 27.59 8.17 17.86
N GLY A 207 26.97 8.09 19.05
CA GLY A 207 27.23 8.99 20.18
C GLY A 207 28.49 8.58 20.93
#